data_AF-A0A935SJQ9-F1
#
_entry.id   AF-A0A935SJQ9-F1
#
_cell.length_a   1.000
_cell.length_b   1.000
_cell.length_c   1.000
_cell.angle_alpha   90.00
_cell.angle_beta   90.00
_cell.angle_gamma   90.00
#
_symmetry.space_group_name_H-M   'P 1'
#
loop_
_entity.id
_entity.type
_entity.pdbx_description
1 polymer ?
#
loop_
_entity_poly.entity_id
_entity_poly.type
_entity_poly.pdbx_seq_one_letter_code
_entity_poly.pdbx_strand_id
1 'polypeptide(L)'
;MLEPKGRSKNTATVSVAQSLQTIHRFFDCYSMEHIKEKSWNLIMYAFGNEEMEGISHLERSNLLFFYEQINKLCEALVVIDKELVPLFKVEGE
;
A
#
# COMPACT_ATOMS: atom_id res chain seq x y z
N MET A 1 16.94 -43.71 7.56
CA MET A 1 17.37 -42.29 7.49
C MET A 1 16.50 -41.63 6.42
N LEU A 2 15.59 -40.76 6.82
CA LEU A 2 14.72 -40.01 5.92
C LEU A 2 15.41 -38.68 5.60
N GLU A 3 15.64 -38.40 4.33
CA GLU A 3 16.23 -37.13 3.89
C GLU A 3 15.31 -35.94 4.20
N PRO A 4 15.86 -34.76 4.54
CA PRO A 4 15.04 -33.61 4.83
C PRO A 4 14.50 -33.03 3.51
N LYS A 5 13.16 -33.10 3.36
CA LYS A 5 12.41 -32.36 2.34
C LYS A 5 12.83 -30.89 2.38
N GLY A 6 13.37 -30.41 1.26
CA GLY A 6 13.65 -29.01 1.01
C GLY A 6 12.42 -28.16 1.28
N ARG A 7 12.48 -27.38 2.36
CA ARG A 7 11.51 -26.35 2.68
C ARG A 7 11.66 -25.27 1.62
N SER A 8 10.75 -25.24 0.66
CA SER A 8 10.66 -24.21 -0.37
C SER A 8 10.65 -22.83 0.30
N LYS A 9 11.78 -22.11 0.22
CA LYS A 9 11.89 -20.70 0.59
C LYS A 9 11.46 -19.87 -0.62
N ASN A 10 10.17 -19.86 -0.93
CA ASN A 10 9.61 -18.88 -1.85
C ASN A 10 9.32 -17.58 -1.09
N THR A 11 10.37 -16.93 -0.59
CA THR A 11 10.33 -15.48 -0.38
C THR A 11 10.77 -14.87 -1.71
N ALA A 12 9.80 -14.58 -2.58
CA ALA A 12 10.08 -13.86 -3.81
C ALA A 12 10.59 -12.47 -3.42
N THR A 13 11.90 -12.27 -3.48
CA THR A 13 12.51 -10.97 -3.25
C THR A 13 12.12 -10.08 -4.42
N VAL A 14 11.12 -9.21 -4.24
CA VAL A 14 10.77 -8.21 -5.25
C VAL A 14 11.95 -7.26 -5.38
N SER A 15 12.45 -7.06 -6.60
CA SER A 15 13.57 -6.14 -6.82
C SER A 15 13.13 -4.69 -6.58
N VAL A 16 14.08 -3.82 -6.26
CA VAL A 16 13.83 -2.39 -6.12
C VAL A 16 13.23 -1.82 -7.41
N ALA A 17 13.76 -2.21 -8.57
CA ALA A 17 13.26 -1.77 -9.88
C ALA A 17 11.80 -2.18 -10.12
N GLN A 18 11.43 -3.43 -9.77
CA GLN A 18 10.06 -3.91 -9.91
C GLN A 18 9.10 -3.20 -8.94
N SER A 19 9.59 -2.86 -7.74
CA SER A 19 8.83 -2.07 -6.76
C SER A 19 8.55 -0.67 -7.27
N LEU A 20 9.56 0.02 -7.82
CA LEU A 20 9.39 1.34 -8.42
C LEU A 20 8.43 1.33 -9.61
N GLN A 21 8.51 0.31 -10.48
CA GLN A 21 7.58 0.17 -11.59
C GLN A 21 6.14 -0.06 -11.11
N THR A 22 5.97 -0.79 -10.01
CA THR A 22 4.65 -1.01 -9.39
C THR A 22 4.06 0.28 -8.85
N ILE A 23 4.89 1.09 -8.17
CA ILE A 23 4.50 2.40 -7.64
C ILE A 23 4.09 3.34 -8.80
N HIS A 24 4.90 3.40 -9.85
CA HIS A 24 4.62 4.25 -11.01
C HIS A 24 3.29 3.91 -11.67
N ARG A 25 3.07 2.63 -11.99
CA ARG A 25 1.80 2.16 -12.58
C ARG A 25 0.59 2.41 -11.70
N PHE A 26 0.77 2.37 -10.39
CA PHE A 26 -0.31 2.66 -9.45
C PHE A 26 -0.72 4.13 -9.55
N PHE A 27 0.24 5.06 -9.56
CA PHE A 27 -0.05 6.49 -9.66
C PHE A 27 -0.38 6.98 -11.08
N ASP A 28 -0.10 6.20 -12.12
CA ASP A 28 -0.66 6.42 -13.46
C ASP A 28 -2.20 6.26 -13.46
N CYS A 29 -2.72 5.37 -12.62
CA CYS A 29 -4.15 5.05 -12.56
C CYS A 29 -4.92 5.89 -11.52
N TYR A 30 -4.24 6.33 -10.46
CA TYR A 30 -4.88 6.93 -9.30
C TYR A 30 -4.18 8.21 -8.85
N SER A 31 -4.93 9.31 -8.79
CA SER A 31 -4.49 10.54 -8.12
C SER A 31 -4.57 10.37 -6.60
N MET A 32 -3.76 11.14 -5.86
CA MET A 32 -3.82 11.15 -4.39
C MET A 32 -5.20 11.55 -3.85
N GLU A 33 -5.87 12.47 -4.54
CA GLU A 33 -7.24 12.87 -4.19
C GLU A 33 -8.21 11.69 -4.32
N HIS A 34 -8.17 10.96 -5.44
CA HIS A 34 -8.98 9.75 -5.62
C HIS A 34 -8.66 8.65 -4.60
N ILE A 35 -7.38 8.48 -4.24
CA ILE A 35 -6.98 7.48 -3.22
C ILE A 35 -7.59 7.85 -1.86
N LYS A 36 -7.45 9.11 -1.44
CA LYS A 36 -8.02 9.59 -0.17
C LYS A 36 -9.53 9.43 -0.12
N GLU A 37 -10.21 9.81 -1.20
CA GLU A 37 -11.67 9.69 -1.33
C GLU A 37 -12.13 8.22 -1.27
N LYS A 38 -11.54 7.35 -2.10
CA LYS A 38 -11.89 5.92 -2.13
C LYS A 38 -11.62 5.25 -0.79
N SER A 39 -10.49 5.57 -0.17
CA SER A 39 -10.11 5.01 1.13
C SER A 39 -11.06 5.47 2.24
N TRP A 40 -11.51 6.73 2.19
CA TRP A 40 -12.51 7.25 3.13
C TRP A 40 -13.87 6.57 2.94
N ASN A 41 -14.32 6.42 1.70
CA ASN A 41 -15.58 5.74 1.37
C ASN A 41 -15.59 4.29 1.85
N LEU A 42 -14.44 3.58 1.77
CA LEU A 42 -14.29 2.24 2.32
C LEU A 42 -14.43 2.20 3.85
N ILE A 43 -13.86 3.18 4.56
CA ILE A 43 -14.01 3.29 6.02
C ILE A 43 -15.45 3.60 6.41
N MET A 44 -16.10 4.54 5.71
CA MET A 44 -17.49 4.89 5.94
C MET A 44 -18.42 3.71 5.67
N TYR A 45 -18.17 2.93 4.62
CA TYR A 45 -18.89 1.69 4.36
C TYR A 45 -18.69 0.67 5.49
N ALA A 46 -17.45 0.48 5.94
CA ALA A 46 -17.14 -0.42 7.04
C ALA A 46 -17.80 0.00 8.36
N PHE A 47 -18.05 1.30 8.58
CA PHE A 47 -18.71 1.78 9.79
C PHE A 47 -20.23 1.88 9.68
N GLY A 48 -20.76 2.05 8.46
CA GLY A 48 -22.18 2.16 8.19
C GLY A 48 -22.88 0.83 7.91
N ASN A 49 -22.14 -0.26 7.70
CA ASN A 49 -22.73 -1.58 7.45
C ASN A 49 -23.25 -2.19 8.76
N GLU A 50 -24.54 -2.52 8.80
CA GLU A 50 -25.22 -3.20 9.92
C GLU A 50 -24.59 -4.58 10.21
N GLU A 51 -23.95 -5.23 9.24
CA GLU A 51 -23.19 -6.48 9.47
C GLU A 51 -21.93 -6.28 10.34
N MET A 52 -21.53 -5.03 10.59
CA MET A 52 -20.45 -4.65 11.50
C MET A 52 -20.96 -4.30 12.90
N GLU A 53 -22.23 -4.63 13.20
CA GLU A 53 -22.78 -4.69 14.56
C GLU A 53 -21.99 -5.71 15.39
N GLY A 54 -20.93 -5.25 16.04
CA GLY A 54 -20.02 -6.09 16.81
C GLY A 54 -18.60 -5.56 16.88
N ILE A 55 -18.22 -4.65 15.97
CA ILE A 55 -16.92 -3.97 16.06
C ILE A 55 -16.89 -3.05 17.28
N SER A 56 -15.96 -3.32 18.18
CA SER A 56 -15.70 -2.52 19.37
C SER A 56 -15.20 -1.11 19.03
N HIS A 57 -15.36 -0.17 19.96
CA HIS A 57 -14.80 1.18 19.80
C HIS A 57 -13.28 1.17 19.54
N LEU A 58 -12.56 0.22 20.13
CA LEU A 58 -11.12 0.05 19.91
C LEU A 58 -10.81 -0.37 18.47
N GLU A 59 -11.54 -1.35 17.93
CA GLU A 59 -11.36 -1.80 16.55
C GLU A 59 -11.71 -0.71 15.54
N ARG A 60 -12.77 0.09 15.79
CA ARG A 60 -13.07 1.28 14.96
C ARG A 60 -11.92 2.29 14.98
N SER A 61 -11.36 2.55 16.16
CA SER A 61 -10.21 3.46 16.30
C SER A 61 -8.98 2.93 15.57
N ASN A 62 -8.71 1.62 15.65
CA ASN A 62 -7.61 0.97 14.94
C ASN A 62 -7.79 1.04 13.42
N LEU A 63 -9.01 0.87 12.92
CA LEU A 63 -9.32 0.99 11.48
C LEU A 63 -9.12 2.43 10.98
N LEU A 64 -9.56 3.43 11.74
CA LEU A 64 -9.29 4.84 11.42
C LEU A 64 -7.79 5.13 11.40
N PHE A 65 -7.05 4.66 12.40
CA PHE A 65 -5.60 4.83 12.45
C PHE A 65 -4.91 4.16 11.26
N PHE A 66 -5.32 2.93 10.91
CA PHE A 66 -4.80 2.21 9.76
C PHE A 66 -5.04 2.96 8.45
N TYR A 67 -6.23 3.52 8.26
CA TYR A 67 -6.55 4.41 7.12
C TYR A 67 -5.60 5.62 7.04
N GLU A 68 -5.33 6.27 8.17
CA GLU A 68 -4.40 7.40 8.22
C GLU A 68 -2.98 6.98 7.80
N GLN A 69 -2.51 5.82 8.28
CA GLN A 69 -1.19 5.29 7.92
C GLN A 69 -1.10 4.93 6.43
N ILE A 70 -2.15 4.35 5.84
CA ILE A 70 -2.19 4.07 4.40
C ILE A 70 -2.05 5.36 3.59
N ASN A 71 -2.79 6.41 3.95
CA ASN A 71 -2.70 7.68 3.23
C ASN A 71 -1.30 8.29 3.30
N LYS A 72 -0.69 8.28 4.49
CA LYS A 72 0.70 8.75 4.68
C LYS A 72 1.71 7.92 3.89
N LEU A 73 1.50 6.61 3.82
CA LEU A 73 2.33 5.73 3.00
C LEU A 73 2.19 6.07 1.51
N CYS A 74 0.96 6.26 1.02
CA CYS A 74 0.73 6.69 -0.36
C CYS A 74 1.38 8.04 -0.66
N GLU A 75 1.29 9.01 0.24
CA GLU A 75 1.99 10.30 0.10
C GLU A 75 3.50 10.13 -0.02
N ALA A 76 4.11 9.30 0.82
CA ALA A 76 5.54 8.99 0.74
C ALA A 76 5.91 8.30 -0.59
N LEU A 77 5.06 7.39 -1.08
CA LEU A 77 5.27 6.73 -2.36
C LEU A 77 5.17 7.70 -3.55
N VAL A 78 4.33 8.73 -3.48
CA VAL A 78 4.28 9.79 -4.51
C VAL A 78 5.59 10.57 -4.55
N VAL A 79 6.16 10.93 -3.39
CA VAL A 79 7.47 11.60 -3.33
C VAL A 79 8.54 10.71 -3.95
N ILE A 80 8.52 9.40 -3.65
CA ILE A 80 9.45 8.45 -4.27
C ILE A 80 9.29 8.43 -5.79
N ASP A 81 8.06 8.34 -6.30
CA ASP A 81 7.78 8.27 -7.73
C ASP A 81 8.13 9.56 -8.49
N LYS A 82 7.77 10.72 -7.94
CA LYS A 82 7.88 12.01 -8.63
C LYS A 82 9.19 12.75 -8.40
N GLU A 83 9.83 12.53 -7.26
CA GLU A 83 11.04 13.28 -6.88
C GLU A 83 12.28 12.40 -6.86
N LEU A 84 12.20 11.18 -6.31
CA LEU A 84 13.38 10.33 -6.16
C LEU A 84 13.70 9.52 -7.41
N VAL A 85 12.71 8.88 -8.05
CA VAL A 85 12.94 8.07 -9.27
C VAL A 85 13.60 8.87 -10.41
N PRO A 86 13.19 10.12 -10.70
CA PRO A 86 13.86 10.91 -11.74
C PRO A 86 15.33 11.17 -11.44
N LEU A 87 15.73 11.37 -10.16
CA LEU A 87 17.13 11.63 -9.79
C LEU A 87 18.06 10.47 -10.14
N PHE A 88 17.56 9.23 -10.14
CA PHE A 88 18.34 8.05 -10.51
C PHE A 88 18.34 7.77 -12.02
N LYS A 89 17.57 8.53 -12.82
CA LYS A 89 17.53 8.42 -14.29
C LYS A 89 18.45 9.43 -15.01
N VAL A 90 19.09 10.35 -14.28
CA VAL A 90 19.81 11.51 -14.87
C VAL A 90 21.26 11.21 -15.30
N GLU A 91 21.81 10.01 -15.07
CA GLU A 91 23.15 9.65 -15.56
C GLU A 91 23.08 8.67 -16.72
N GLY A 92 22.87 9.18 -17.95
CA GLY A 92 22.89 8.34 -19.14
C GLY A 92 22.39 8.98 -20.43
N GLU A 93 22.86 10.19 -20.76
CA GLU A 93 22.90 10.69 -22.15
C GLU A 93 24.31 11.19 -22.47
#